data_AF-A0A951Q417-F1
#
_entry.id   AF-A0A951Q417-F1
#
_cell.length_a   1.000
_cell.length_b   1.000
_cell.length_c   1.000
_cell.angle_alpha   90.00
_cell.angle_beta   90.00
_cell.angle_gamma   90.00
#
_symmetry.space_group_name_H-M   'P 1'
#
loop_
_entity.id
_entity.type
_entity.pdbx_description
1 polymer ?
#
loop_
_entity_poly.entity_id
_entity_poly.type
_entity_poly.pdbx_seq_one_letter_code
_entity_poly.pdbx_strand_id
1 'polypeptide(L)' 'MAKAQKNFSELTAANLLRSLRCRGGCAPLHTIKFSNVSIQYLLDRNLVKVQNTGCGFLLEIIEEMQ' A
#
# COMPACT_ATOMS: atom_id res chain seq x y z
N MET A 1 -12.98 -21.36 -6.57
CA MET A 1 -13.41 -20.22 -5.73
C MET A 1 -12.35 -19.10 -5.72
N ALA A 2 -12.00 -18.50 -6.88
CA ALA A 2 -10.85 -17.57 -6.97
C ALA A 2 -11.22 -16.11 -7.30
N LYS A 3 -12.49 -15.82 -7.62
CA LYS A 3 -12.90 -14.50 -8.12
C LYS A 3 -13.22 -13.50 -6.99
N ALA A 4 -13.57 -13.98 -5.79
CA ALA A 4 -13.95 -13.12 -4.67
C ALA A 4 -12.75 -12.46 -3.97
N GLN A 5 -11.61 -13.16 -3.88
CA GLN A 5 -10.42 -12.63 -3.21
C GLN A 5 -9.81 -11.43 -3.96
N LYS A 6 -9.86 -11.44 -5.30
CA LYS A 6 -9.34 -10.37 -6.15
C LYS A 6 -10.01 -9.01 -5.85
N ASN A 7 -11.34 -9.01 -5.79
CA ASN A 7 -12.12 -7.80 -5.53
C ASN A 7 -11.88 -7.25 -4.12
N PHE A 8 -11.76 -8.13 -3.12
CA PHE A 8 -11.52 -7.69 -1.73
C PHE A 8 -10.12 -7.10 -1.55
N SER A 9 -9.10 -7.72 -2.16
CA SER A 9 -7.74 -7.18 -2.13
C SER A 9 -7.65 -5.83 -2.86
N GLU A 10 -8.38 -5.66 -3.97
CA GLU A 10 -8.45 -4.41 -4.73
C GLU A 10 -9.07 -3.26 -3.94
N LEU A 11 -10.24 -3.47 -3.33
CA LEU A 11 -10.88 -2.49 -2.46
C LEU A 11 -10.00 -2.12 -1.27
N THR A 12 -9.36 -3.12 -0.64
CA THR A 12 -8.47 -2.91 0.51
C THR A 12 -7.20 -2.15 0.11
N ALA A 13 -6.63 -2.46 -1.05
CA ALA A 13 -5.47 -1.77 -1.62
C ALA A 13 -5.80 -0.31 -1.99
N ALA A 14 -6.97 -0.06 -2.58
CA ALA A 14 -7.45 1.29 -2.87
C ALA A 14 -7.66 2.12 -1.58
N ASN A 15 -8.20 1.51 -0.51
CA ASN A 15 -8.32 2.15 0.78
C ASN A 15 -6.96 2.45 1.43
N LEU A 16 -5.98 1.55 1.30
CA LEU A 16 -4.60 1.78 1.74
C LEU A 16 -3.97 2.97 1.02
N LEU A 17 -4.05 3.01 -0.32
CA LEU A 17 -3.58 4.14 -1.11
C LEU A 17 -4.24 5.45 -0.70
N ARG A 18 -5.57 5.45 -0.52
CA ARG A 18 -6.31 6.64 -0.08
C ARG A 18 -5.86 7.09 1.31
N SER A 19 -5.68 6.17 2.24
CA SER A 19 -5.19 6.48 3.59
C SER A 19 -3.77 7.06 3.56
N LEU A 20 -2.90 6.54 2.69
CA LEU A 20 -1.55 7.08 2.51
C LEU A 20 -1.61 8.50 1.92
N ARG A 21 -2.45 8.76 0.91
CA ARG A 21 -2.65 10.11 0.33
C ARG A 21 -3.14 11.09 1.38
N CYS A 22 -4.11 10.70 2.21
CA CYS A 22 -4.60 11.55 3.30
C CYS A 22 -3.53 11.84 4.37
N ARG A 23 -2.48 11.01 4.48
CA ARG A 23 -1.36 11.18 5.44
C ARG A 23 -0.14 11.89 4.84
N GLY A 24 -0.21 12.36 3.60
CA GLY A 24 0.91 13.02 2.92
C GLY A 24 1.76 12.10 2.05
N GLY A 25 1.22 10.97 1.60
CA GLY A 25 1.84 10.10 0.59
C GLY A 25 2.73 9.00 1.17
N CYS A 26 2.96 8.95 2.48
CA CYS A 26 3.73 7.89 3.10
C CYS A 26 3.22 7.50 4.50
N ALA A 27 3.48 6.25 4.92
CA ALA A 27 3.26 5.81 6.29
C ALA A 27 4.21 4.68 6.69
N PRO A 28 4.61 4.57 7.96
CA PRO A 28 5.44 3.47 8.43
C PRO A 28 4.71 2.13 8.33
N LEU A 29 5.35 1.11 7.75
CA LEU A 29 4.78 -0.22 7.53
C LEU A 29 4.27 -0.85 8.83
N HIS A 30 4.96 -0.62 9.95
CA HIS A 30 4.55 -1.12 11.27
C HIS A 30 3.27 -0.46 11.81
N THR A 31 2.87 0.71 11.30
CA THR A 31 1.62 1.39 11.68
C THR A 31 0.44 1.01 10.78
N ILE A 32 0.72 0.36 9.65
CA ILE A 32 -0.27 0.00 8.64
C ILE A 32 -0.98 -1.28 9.09
N LYS A 33 -2.25 -1.16 9.50
CA LYS A 33 -3.12 -2.29 9.88
C LYS A 33 -3.77 -2.98 8.67
N PHE A 34 -3.07 -3.04 7.55
CA PHE A 34 -3.58 -3.66 6.31
C PHE A 34 -2.95 -5.02 6.10
N SER A 35 -3.69 -5.90 5.42
CA SER A 35 -3.22 -7.25 5.11
C SER A 35 -1.99 -7.22 4.21
N ASN A 36 -1.00 -8.08 4.49
CA ASN A 36 0.21 -8.23 3.67
C ASN A 36 -0.11 -8.48 2.18
N VAL A 37 -1.21 -9.18 1.88
CA VAL A 37 -1.68 -9.42 0.51
C VAL A 37 -2.00 -8.12 -0.23
N SER A 38 -2.63 -7.15 0.43
CA SER A 38 -2.96 -5.86 -0.18
C SER A 38 -1.73 -4.99 -0.38
N ILE A 39 -0.77 -5.07 0.55
CA ILE A 39 0.53 -4.36 0.42
C ILE A 39 1.32 -4.95 -0.75
N GLN A 40 1.44 -6.28 -0.81
CA GLN A 40 2.11 -6.97 -1.92
C GLN A 40 1.46 -6.66 -3.27
N TYR A 41 0.12 -6.64 -3.33
CA TYR A 41 -0.60 -6.28 -4.54
C TYR A 41 -0.27 -4.86 -5.03
N LEU A 42 -0.12 -3.89 -4.12
CA LEU A 42 0.28 -2.53 -4.48
C LEU A 42 1.75 -2.43 -4.91
N LEU A 43 2.63 -3.22 -4.28
CA LEU A 43 4.04 -3.31 -4.65
C LEU A 43 4.23 -3.95 -6.03
N ASP A 44 3.52 -5.04 -6.30
CA ASP A 44 3.52 -5.73 -7.59
C ASP A 44 3.06 -4.82 -8.74
N ARG A 45 2.12 -3.92 -8.44
CA ARG A 45 1.63 -2.90 -9.38
C ARG A 45 2.47 -1.63 -9.42
N ASN A 46 3.58 -1.54 -8.69
CA ASN A 46 4.41 -0.34 -8.57
C ASN A 46 3.63 0.93 -8.17
N LEU A 47 2.54 0.79 -7.40
CA LEU A 47 1.77 1.94 -6.90
C LEU A 47 2.35 2.49 -5.58
N VAL A 48 3.12 1.66 -4.88
CA VAL A 48 3.83 2.01 -3.64
C VAL A 48 5.22 1.41 -3.69
N LYS A 49 6.15 2.00 -2.95
CA LYS A 49 7.49 1.47 -2.67
C LYS A 49 7.68 1.35 -1.17
N VAL A 50 8.50 0.38 -0.78
CA VAL A 50 9.01 0.29 0.60
C VAL A 50 10.37 0.97 0.64
N GLN A 51 10.51 1.97 1.51
CA GLN A 51 11.76 2.63 1.81
C GLN A 51 12.25 2.20 3.20
N ASN A 52 13.51 1.80 3.32
CA ASN A 52 14.15 1.59 4.61
C ASN A 52 14.72 2.93 5.11
N THR A 53 14.25 3.38 6.26
CA THR A 53 14.67 4.66 6.88
C THR A 53 15.73 4.48 7.96
N GLY A 54 16.23 3.25 8.18
CA GLY A 54 17.12 2.91 9.29
C GLY A 54 16.41 2.72 10.63
N CYS A 55 15.25 3.36 10.83
CA CYS A 55 14.36 3.14 11.98
C CYS A 55 13.19 2.18 11.66
N GLY A 56 13.17 1.62 10.45
CA GLY A 56 12.15 0.69 9.98
C GLY A 56 11.77 0.91 8.52
N PHE A 57 10.70 0.21 8.11
CA PHE A 57 10.16 0.28 6.77
C PHE A 57 9.06 1.34 6.68
N LEU A 58 9.18 2.22 5.70
CA LEU A 58 8.18 3.21 5.32
C LEU A 58 7.55 2.77 4.00
N LEU A 59 6.23 2.78 3.91
CA LEU A 59 5.51 2.58 2.68
C LEU A 59 5.18 3.96 2.09
N GLU A 60 5.68 4.24 0.91
CA GLU A 60 5.50 5.52 0.20
C GLU A 60 4.75 5.27 -1.10
N ILE A 61 3.78 6.10 -1.43
CA ILE A 61 3.09 6.06 -2.72
C ILE A 61 4.10 6.49 -3.79
N ILE A 62 4.19 5.70 -4.85
CA ILE A 62 4.85 6.14 -6.07
C ILE A 62 3.79 6.97 -6.80
N GLU A 63 3.68 8.25 -6.43
CA GLU A 63 2.87 9.17 -7.23
C GLU A 63 3.57 9.31 -8.58
N GLU A 64 3.05 8.62 -9.60
CA GLU A 64 3.18 9.12 -10.97
C GLU A 64 2.46 10.48 -11.00
N MET A 65 3.22 11.55 -10.80
CA MET A 65 2.85 12.86 -11.33
C MET A 65 2.75 12.69 -12.85
N GLN A 66 1.54 12.44 -13.35
CA GLN A 66 1.19 12.78 -14.72
C GLN A 66 0.77 14.24 -14.79
#